data_AF-A0A9D4JBA8-F1
#
_entry.id   AF-A0A9D4JBA8-F1
#
_cell.length_a   1.000
_cell.length_b   1.000
_cell.length_c   1.000
_cell.angle_alpha   90.00
_cell.angle_beta   90.00
_cell.angle_gamma   90.00
#
_symmetry.space_group_name_H-M   'P 1'
#
loop_
_entity.id
_entity.type
_entity.pdbx_description
1 polymer ?
#
loop_
_entity_poly.entity_id
_entity_poly.type
_entity_poly.pdbx_seq_one_letter_code
_entity_poly.pdbx_strand_id
1 'polypeptide(L)'
;MQTWANRTRQWPPPEVVEKVVAMGAFVSPIGYKWSAYNHMEWRICFKTAETELGNNLKDTQVKIYVILKMIVNDILKPQTKEITSYVLKNIVLWLSENHP
;
A
#
# COMPACT_ATOMS: atom_id res chain seq x y z
N MET A 1 15.15 13.31 4.87
CA MET A 1 14.35 12.07 4.68
C MET A 1 15.03 11.22 3.62
N GLN A 2 15.24 9.92 3.89
CA GLN A 2 15.78 8.99 2.90
C GLN A 2 14.69 8.61 1.88
N THR A 3 15.03 8.55 0.59
CA THR A 3 14.10 8.11 -0.47
C THR A 3 13.70 6.65 -0.25
N TRP A 4 12.52 6.24 -0.74
CA TRP A 4 12.07 4.85 -0.60
C TRP A 4 13.09 3.85 -1.16
N ALA A 5 13.77 4.18 -2.26
CA ALA A 5 14.79 3.33 -2.88
C ALA A 5 15.99 3.07 -1.97
N ASN A 6 16.40 4.06 -1.17
CA ASN A 6 17.67 4.01 -0.42
C ASN A 6 17.51 3.56 1.03
N ARG A 7 16.32 3.13 1.46
CA ARG A 7 16.07 2.69 2.85
C ARG A 7 16.86 1.43 3.17
N THR A 8 17.42 1.37 4.38
CA THR A 8 17.98 0.13 4.92
C THR A 8 16.84 -0.80 5.34
N ARG A 9 16.76 -2.00 4.75
CA ARG A 9 15.68 -2.97 4.97
C ARG A 9 16.12 -4.38 4.63
N GLN A 10 15.44 -5.38 5.17
CA GLN A 10 15.63 -6.80 4.80
C GLN A 10 14.54 -7.30 3.83
N TRP A 11 13.37 -6.66 3.84
CA TRP A 11 12.29 -6.93 2.91
C TRP A 11 11.81 -5.60 2.29
N PRO A 12 11.46 -5.59 0.99
CA PRO A 12 11.64 -6.67 0.02
C PRO A 12 13.11 -6.82 -0.42
N PRO A 13 13.48 -7.93 -1.11
CA PRO A 13 14.82 -8.13 -1.64
C PRO A 13 15.27 -6.99 -2.57
N PRO A 14 16.59 -6.71 -2.67
CA PRO A 14 17.10 -5.62 -3.52
C PRO A 14 16.63 -5.66 -4.97
N GLU A 15 16.54 -6.85 -5.57
CA GLU A 15 16.05 -7.04 -6.95
C GLU A 15 14.60 -6.55 -7.12
N VAL A 16 13.75 -6.79 -6.11
CA VAL A 16 12.36 -6.32 -6.09
C VAL A 16 12.31 -4.81 -5.91
N VAL A 17 13.21 -4.24 -5.10
CA VAL A 17 13.35 -2.79 -4.95
C VAL A 17 13.67 -2.13 -6.29
N GLU A 18 14.68 -2.63 -7.01
CA GLU A 18 15.08 -2.10 -8.32
C GLU A 18 13.93 -2.18 -9.32
N LYS A 19 13.24 -3.33 -9.36
CA LYS A 19 12.06 -3.53 -10.21
C LYS A 19 10.95 -2.54 -9.87
N VAL A 20 10.64 -2.35 -8.58
CA VAL A 20 9.62 -1.41 -8.11
C VAL A 20 9.99 0.04 -8.42
N VAL A 21 11.26 0.43 -8.30
CA VAL A 21 11.72 1.79 -8.64
C VAL A 21 11.63 2.04 -10.14
N ALA A 22 11.88 1.01 -10.96
CA ALA A 22 11.71 1.10 -12.41
C ALA A 22 10.23 1.12 -12.84
N MET A 23 9.32 0.62 -12.00
CA MET A 23 7.88 0.75 -12.21
C MET A 23 7.45 2.20 -11.98
N GLY A 24 7.12 2.91 -13.06
CA GLY A 24 6.61 4.27 -12.99
C GLY A 24 5.29 4.40 -12.21
N ALA A 25 4.81 5.63 -12.08
CA ALA A 25 3.54 5.95 -11.45
C ALA A 25 2.42 6.12 -12.48
N PHE A 26 1.18 5.93 -12.04
CA PHE A 26 -0.03 6.22 -12.79
C PHE A 26 -0.79 7.38 -12.14
N VAL A 27 -1.71 7.98 -12.87
CA VAL A 27 -2.65 8.97 -12.34
C VAL A 27 -4.08 8.46 -12.47
N SER A 28 -4.87 8.66 -11.43
CA SER A 28 -6.30 8.33 -11.40
C SER A 28 -7.12 9.61 -11.27
N PRO A 29 -8.23 9.76 -12.01
CA PRO A 29 -9.09 10.94 -11.95
C PRO A 29 -9.98 10.89 -10.68
N ILE A 30 -9.34 10.86 -9.51
CA ILE A 30 -9.99 10.83 -8.20
C ILE A 30 -9.47 12.02 -7.40
N GLY A 31 -10.22 13.11 -7.43
CA GLY A 31 -9.94 14.29 -6.62
C GLY A 31 -10.23 14.10 -5.13
N TYR A 32 -9.80 15.07 -4.34
CA TYR A 32 -10.10 15.14 -2.92
C TYR A 32 -11.58 15.51 -2.72
N LYS A 33 -12.31 14.71 -1.94
CA LYS A 33 -13.78 14.79 -1.83
C LYS A 33 -14.29 16.19 -1.43
N TRP A 34 -13.50 16.94 -0.66
CA TRP A 34 -13.90 18.25 -0.14
C TRP A 34 -13.26 19.43 -0.89
N SER A 35 -12.57 19.17 -2.00
CA SER A 35 -12.02 20.23 -2.85
C SER A 35 -13.07 20.78 -3.79
N ALA A 36 -13.13 22.12 -3.93
CA ALA A 36 -13.93 22.79 -4.95
C ALA A 36 -13.48 22.43 -6.38
N TYR A 37 -12.23 21.99 -6.54
CA TYR A 37 -11.62 21.61 -7.82
C TYR A 37 -11.46 20.10 -7.98
N ASN A 38 -12.20 19.28 -7.23
CA ASN A 38 -12.12 17.81 -7.29
C ASN A 38 -12.10 17.24 -8.72
N HIS A 39 -12.90 17.82 -9.61
CA HIS A 39 -13.02 17.40 -11.01
C HIS A 39 -11.79 17.71 -11.88
N MET A 40 -10.88 18.58 -11.43
CA MET A 40 -9.60 18.90 -12.07
C MET A 40 -8.42 18.19 -11.40
N GLU A 41 -8.66 17.50 -10.29
CA GLU A 41 -7.62 16.87 -9.48
C GLU A 41 -7.34 15.43 -9.90
N TRP A 42 -6.07 15.05 -9.79
CA TRP A 42 -5.59 13.72 -10.09
C TRP A 42 -4.83 13.17 -8.90
N ARG A 43 -5.01 11.87 -8.64
CA ARG A 43 -4.28 11.14 -7.59
C ARG A 43 -3.19 10.29 -8.22
N ILE A 44 -1.98 10.40 -7.69
CA ILE A 44 -0.88 9.51 -8.05
C ILE A 44 -1.14 8.12 -7.47
N CYS A 45 -0.94 7.07 -8.26
CA CYS A 45 -1.15 5.68 -7.88
C CYS A 45 0.01 4.82 -8.37
N PHE A 46 0.46 3.88 -7.54
CA PHE A 46 1.60 3.00 -7.82
C PHE A 46 1.12 1.56 -8.05
N LYS A 47 0.08 1.38 -8.86
CA LYS A 47 -0.66 0.11 -8.95
C LYS A 47 0.21 -1.10 -9.26
N THR A 48 1.14 -0.98 -10.22
CA THR A 48 2.06 -2.06 -10.60
C THR A 48 3.06 -2.38 -9.49
N ALA A 49 3.71 -1.35 -8.94
CA ALA A 49 4.62 -1.49 -7.81
C ALA A 49 3.94 -2.11 -6.58
N GLU A 50 2.72 -1.68 -6.28
CA GLU A 50 1.92 -2.23 -5.18
C GLU A 50 1.58 -3.71 -5.39
N THR A 51 1.28 -4.13 -6.61
CA THR A 51 1.05 -5.54 -6.95
C THR A 51 2.34 -6.35 -6.83
N GLU A 52 3.46 -5.83 -7.34
CA GLU A 52 4.76 -6.49 -7.24
C GLU A 52 5.18 -6.71 -5.78
N LEU A 53 5.04 -5.70 -4.93
CA LEU A 53 5.31 -5.81 -3.51
C LEU A 53 4.36 -6.82 -2.84
N GLY A 54 3.09 -6.81 -3.19
CA GLY A 54 2.10 -7.76 -2.68
C GLY A 54 2.43 -9.22 -3.02
N ASN A 55 2.92 -9.47 -4.23
CA ASN A 55 3.34 -10.80 -4.70
C ASN A 55 4.61 -11.31 -4.02
N ASN A 56 5.41 -10.41 -3.42
CA ASN A 56 6.64 -10.73 -2.70
C ASN A 56 6.45 -10.81 -1.17
N LEU A 57 5.20 -10.74 -0.67
CA LEU A 57 4.91 -10.96 0.74
C LEU A 57 5.11 -12.44 1.10
N LYS A 58 5.67 -12.70 2.28
CA LYS A 58 5.78 -14.05 2.85
C LYS A 58 4.40 -14.57 3.29
N ASP A 59 4.24 -15.88 3.38
CA ASP A 59 3.01 -16.54 3.83
C ASP A 59 2.46 -15.97 5.14
N THR A 60 3.33 -15.70 6.12
CA THR A 60 2.94 -15.10 7.41
C THR A 60 2.35 -13.71 7.23
N GLN A 61 2.95 -12.87 6.38
CA GLN A 61 2.48 -11.51 6.11
C GLN A 61 1.13 -11.54 5.36
N VAL A 62 0.97 -12.48 4.41
CA VAL A 62 -0.31 -12.71 3.72
C VAL A 62 -1.40 -13.13 4.70
N LYS A 63 -1.11 -14.07 5.61
CA LYS A 63 -2.07 -14.49 6.66
C LYS A 63 -2.46 -13.33 7.57
N ILE A 64 -1.49 -12.51 8.00
CA ILE A 64 -1.74 -11.31 8.80
C ILE A 64 -2.66 -10.34 8.04
N TYR A 65 -2.39 -10.09 6.76
CA TYR A 65 -3.23 -9.21 5.93
C TYR A 65 -4.68 -9.74 5.83
N VAL A 66 -4.87 -11.05 5.65
CA VAL A 66 -6.20 -11.66 5.59
C VAL A 66 -6.93 -11.51 6.93
N ILE A 67 -6.27 -11.79 8.05
CA ILE A 67 -6.85 -11.64 9.39
C ILE A 67 -7.26 -10.18 9.65
N LEU A 68 -6.37 -9.23 9.33
CA LEU A 68 -6.68 -7.80 9.46
C LEU A 68 -7.88 -7.40 8.60
N LYS A 69 -7.98 -7.94 7.38
CA LYS A 69 -9.11 -7.68 6.48
C LYS A 69 -10.42 -8.24 7.03
N MET A 70 -10.39 -9.41 7.67
CA MET A 70 -11.56 -9.98 8.37
C MET A 70 -11.98 -9.10 9.55
N ILE A 71 -11.03 -8.71 10.41
CA ILE A 71 -11.29 -7.79 11.54
C ILE A 71 -11.94 -6.48 11.04
N VAL A 72 -11.37 -5.88 9.99
CA VAL A 72 -11.93 -4.63 9.44
C VAL A 72 -13.33 -4.85 8.90
N ASN A 73 -13.58 -5.91 8.14
CA ASN A 73 -14.88 -6.15 7.53
C ASN A 73 -15.97 -6.49 8.55
N ASP A 74 -15.64 -7.31 9.55
CA ASP A 74 -16.63 -7.91 10.44
C ASP A 74 -16.83 -7.07 11.71
N ILE A 75 -15.80 -6.34 12.15
CA ILE A 75 -15.82 -5.59 13.42
C ILE A 75 -15.85 -4.09 13.17
N LEU A 76 -14.97 -3.57 12.30
CA LEU A 76 -14.77 -2.11 12.18
C LEU A 76 -15.67 -1.44 11.14
N LYS A 77 -16.04 -2.15 10.07
CA LYS A 77 -16.85 -1.61 8.98
C LYS A 77 -18.22 -1.07 9.41
N PRO A 78 -18.91 -1.64 10.43
CA PRO A 78 -20.12 -1.03 11.00
C PRO A 78 -19.85 0.31 11.70
N GLN A 79 -18.63 0.53 12.19
CA GLN A 79 -18.25 1.70 12.99
C GLN A 79 -17.62 2.81 12.14
N THR A 80 -16.80 2.45 11.14
CA THR A 80 -16.10 3.42 10.29
C THR A 80 -15.88 2.88 8.87
N LYS A 81 -15.91 3.79 7.89
CA LYS A 81 -15.56 3.51 6.49
C LYS A 81 -14.17 4.05 6.12
N GLU A 82 -13.47 4.67 7.06
CA GLU A 82 -12.17 5.29 6.80
C GLU A 82 -11.04 4.25 6.69
N ILE A 83 -11.18 3.12 7.39
CA ILE A 83 -10.24 2.00 7.30
C ILE A 83 -10.58 1.17 6.07
N THR A 84 -9.86 1.42 4.99
CA THR A 84 -10.02 0.72 3.71
C THR A 84 -8.99 -0.39 3.53
N SER A 85 -9.19 -1.27 2.55
CA SER A 85 -8.16 -2.25 2.17
C SER A 85 -6.85 -1.59 1.71
N TYR A 86 -6.91 -0.35 1.21
CA TYR A 86 -5.72 0.42 0.85
C TYR A 86 -4.88 0.78 2.09
N VAL A 87 -5.53 1.25 3.15
CA VAL A 87 -4.88 1.53 4.44
C VAL A 87 -4.26 0.26 5.02
N LEU A 88 -5.01 -0.85 5.05
CA LEU A 88 -4.49 -2.13 5.52
C LEU A 88 -3.27 -2.61 4.74
N LYS A 89 -3.30 -2.49 3.40
CA LYS A 89 -2.17 -2.88 2.57
C LYS A 89 -0.94 -2.07 2.91
N ASN A 90 -1.07 -0.74 3.04
CA ASN A 90 0.04 0.12 3.41
C ASN A 90 0.61 -0.22 4.80
N ILE A 91 -0.25 -0.55 5.77
CA ILE A 91 0.18 -1.01 7.09
C ILE A 91 1.00 -2.29 6.97
N VAL A 92 0.52 -3.29 6.23
CA VAL A 92 1.24 -4.58 6.07
C VAL A 92 2.55 -4.40 5.32
N LEU A 93 2.59 -3.61 4.25
CA LEU A 93 3.82 -3.30 3.51
C LEU A 93 4.85 -2.62 4.42
N TRP A 94 4.41 -1.65 5.22
CA TRP A 94 5.28 -0.96 6.17
C TRP A 94 5.77 -1.89 7.28
N LEU A 95 4.90 -2.70 7.88
CA LEU A 95 5.29 -3.67 8.90
C LEU A 95 6.26 -4.70 8.36
N SER A 96 6.07 -5.16 7.12
CA SER A 96 6.95 -6.12 6.45
C SER A 96 8.35 -5.56 6.23
N GLU A 97 8.48 -4.25 5.94
CA GLU A 97 9.78 -3.57 5.81
C GLU A 97 10.50 -3.45 7.16
N ASN A 98 9.76 -3.18 8.25
CA ASN A 98 10.32 -2.89 9.58
C ASN A 98 10.48 -4.13 10.48
N HIS A 99 9.71 -5.19 10.23
CA HIS A 99 9.69 -6.45 10.99
C HIS A 99 9.73 -7.64 10.02
N PRO A 100 10.88 -7.84 9.34
CA PRO A 100 11.03 -8.78 8.23
C PRO A 100 10.91 -10.26 8.62
#